data_AF-A0A2A2KK77-F1
#
_entry.id   AF-A0A2A2KK77-F1
#
_cell.length_a   1.000
_cell.length_b   1.000
_cell.length_c   1.000
_cell.angle_alpha   90.00
_cell.angle_beta   90.00
_cell.angle_gamma   90.00
#
_symmetry.space_group_name_H-M   'P 1'
#
loop_
_entity.id
_entity.type
_entity.pdbx_description
1 polymer ?
#
loop_
_entity_poly.entity_id
_entity_poly.type
_entity_poly.pdbx_seq_one_letter_code
_entity_poly.pdbx_strand_id
1 'polypeptide(L)'
;MSKMNMLKRFVVKKNEHGLLLNDGDFEAILEPGQYKRFDWQGRLTLKTCPQDSPLHDYPLERYLRQHEPALVEQYFLTLDMAENEVGLRFEDGQLKELLATDSRRLQWKGQTRQSLTRIDLAQGRRLDAELLARLNKPGIAGMDNVLLVTVPTFSVGVLRIDGVVVDLLLAGQHGFWRCGAQVVVDTVDTRRPVSDVNVRELLARGMDQHLVCMDLSEHEVGLRFEDGKLVEVLPPDSRRAYWKDQARHELQRLDLTHGQCLDADGGDGRHPPAGTGGERPGDSHPRQGQPAPESGGQLALYRRARCPWADEQAG
;
A
#
# COMPACT_ATOMS: atom_id res chain seq x y z
N MET A 1 -20.54 26.64 -60.26
CA MET A 1 -21.43 25.87 -59.36
C MET A 1 -20.58 24.87 -58.60
N SER A 2 -20.26 25.16 -57.34
CA SER A 2 -19.55 24.21 -56.48
C SER A 2 -20.50 23.06 -56.16
N LYS A 3 -20.03 21.81 -56.28
CA LYS A 3 -20.83 20.61 -56.05
C LYS A 3 -21.17 20.57 -54.56
N MET A 4 -22.38 21.03 -54.21
CA MET A 4 -22.86 21.09 -52.83
C MET A 4 -23.12 19.66 -52.36
N ASN A 5 -22.09 19.05 -51.76
CA ASN A 5 -22.14 17.66 -51.34
C ASN A 5 -22.90 17.59 -50.00
N MET A 6 -24.23 17.59 -50.08
CA MET A 6 -25.16 17.62 -48.93
C MET A 6 -25.03 16.40 -48.00
N LEU A 7 -24.37 15.33 -48.45
CA LEU A 7 -24.15 14.11 -47.66
C LEU A 7 -22.65 13.91 -47.43
N LYS A 8 -22.26 13.88 -46.17
CA LYS A 8 -20.91 13.56 -45.72
C LYS A 8 -20.82 12.09 -45.32
N ARG A 9 -19.73 11.44 -45.74
CA ARG A 9 -19.46 10.04 -45.43
C ARG A 9 -18.47 9.95 -44.28
N PHE A 10 -18.82 9.15 -43.28
CA PHE A 10 -18.01 8.85 -42.11
C PHE A 10 -17.69 7.35 -42.08
N VAL A 11 -16.45 7.00 -41.75
CA VAL A 11 -15.99 5.62 -41.67
C VAL A 11 -15.34 5.42 -40.31
N VAL A 12 -15.84 4.46 -39.56
CA VAL A 12 -15.30 4.03 -38.26
C VAL A 12 -14.73 2.63 -38.43
N LYS A 13 -13.47 2.43 -38.04
CA LYS A 13 -12.78 1.13 -38.18
C LYS A 13 -13.28 0.13 -37.14
N LYS A 14 -13.02 -1.15 -37.38
CA LYS A 14 -13.42 -2.28 -36.51
C LYS A 14 -12.87 -2.24 -35.09
N ASN A 15 -11.78 -1.51 -34.87
CA ASN A 15 -11.06 -1.40 -33.59
C ASN A 15 -11.18 0.01 -32.98
N GLU A 16 -12.11 0.83 -33.47
CA GLU A 16 -12.29 2.21 -33.05
C GLU A 16 -13.77 2.48 -32.79
N HIS A 17 -14.06 3.39 -31.86
CA HIS A 17 -15.36 4.06 -31.76
C HIS A 17 -15.26 5.45 -32.42
N GLY A 18 -16.34 5.85 -33.09
CA GLY A 18 -16.47 7.19 -33.63
C GLY A 18 -17.22 8.09 -32.65
N LEU A 19 -16.71 9.29 -32.42
CA LEU A 19 -17.42 10.39 -31.77
C LEU A 19 -17.83 11.37 -32.86
N LEU A 20 -19.13 11.43 -33.15
CA LEU A 20 -19.70 12.40 -34.07
C LEU A 20 -19.94 13.71 -33.30
N LEU A 21 -19.39 14.79 -33.81
CA LEU A 21 -19.51 16.12 -33.24
C LEU A 21 -20.15 17.08 -34.27
N ASN A 22 -20.97 18.00 -33.80
CA ASN A 22 -21.56 19.07 -34.61
C ASN A 22 -21.07 20.42 -34.08
N ASP A 23 -20.24 21.14 -34.85
CA ASP A 23 -19.55 22.36 -34.40
C ASP A 23 -18.75 22.18 -33.09
N GLY A 24 -18.33 20.94 -32.80
CA GLY A 24 -17.59 20.58 -31.59
C GLY A 24 -18.43 19.99 -30.47
N ASP A 25 -19.75 20.12 -30.52
CA ASP A 25 -20.67 19.53 -29.55
C ASP A 25 -20.93 18.06 -29.84
N PHE A 26 -21.01 17.25 -28.79
CA PHE A 26 -21.28 15.82 -28.91
C PHE A 26 -22.67 15.55 -29.48
N GLU A 27 -22.73 14.77 -30.57
CA GLU A 27 -23.99 14.37 -31.19
C GLU A 27 -24.28 12.88 -30.99
N ALA A 28 -23.30 12.01 -31.23
CA ALA A 28 -23.49 10.57 -31.12
C ALA A 28 -22.18 9.78 -31.01
N ILE A 29 -22.26 8.60 -30.39
CA ILE A 29 -21.25 7.54 -30.56
C ILE A 29 -21.64 6.72 -31.78
N LEU A 30 -20.66 6.47 -32.65
CA LEU A 30 -20.78 5.62 -33.83
C LEU A 30 -19.99 4.34 -33.61
N GLU A 31 -20.64 3.20 -33.82
CA GLU A 31 -20.02 1.89 -33.84
C GLU A 31 -19.16 1.70 -35.11
N PRO A 32 -18.30 0.67 -35.16
CA PRO A 32 -17.60 0.33 -36.39
C PRO A 32 -18.53 0.16 -37.59
N GLY A 33 -18.31 0.96 -38.64
CA GLY A 33 -19.22 0.99 -39.78
C GLY A 33 -19.02 2.16 -40.73
N GLN A 34 -19.90 2.22 -41.73
CA GLN A 34 -19.96 3.32 -42.68
C GLN A 34 -21.27 4.08 -42.51
N TYR A 35 -21.18 5.37 -42.27
CA TYR A 35 -22.32 6.24 -42.05
C TYR A 35 -22.36 7.33 -43.12
N LYS A 36 -23.58 7.66 -43.56
CA LYS A 36 -23.85 8.87 -44.33
C LYS A 36 -24.72 9.77 -43.48
N ARG A 37 -24.31 11.03 -43.34
CA ARG A 37 -25.06 12.06 -42.60
C ARG A 37 -25.23 13.28 -43.48
N PHE A 38 -26.36 13.94 -43.31
CA PHE A 38 -26.66 15.18 -44.00
C PHE A 38 -25.86 16.31 -43.34
N ASP A 39 -25.03 17.00 -44.11
CA ASP A 39 -24.12 18.05 -43.61
C ASP A 39 -23.96 19.16 -44.64
N TRP A 40 -25.02 19.91 -44.88
CA TRP A 40 -25.00 21.01 -45.86
C TRP A 40 -24.19 22.23 -45.39
N GLN A 41 -23.96 22.37 -44.09
CA GLN A 41 -23.21 23.47 -43.48
C GLN A 41 -21.74 23.11 -43.21
N GLY A 42 -21.34 21.84 -43.38
CA GLY A 42 -19.97 21.38 -43.17
C GLY A 42 -19.54 21.27 -41.71
N ARG A 43 -20.48 21.16 -40.77
CA ARG A 43 -20.28 21.26 -39.32
C ARG A 43 -19.98 19.93 -38.64
N LEU A 44 -20.33 18.82 -39.30
CA LEU A 44 -20.16 17.49 -38.72
C LEU A 44 -18.70 17.05 -38.80
N THR A 45 -18.12 16.69 -37.66
CA THR A 45 -16.76 16.15 -37.57
C THR A 45 -16.77 14.79 -36.88
N LEU A 46 -15.82 13.92 -37.26
CA LEU A 46 -15.66 12.60 -36.67
C LEU A 46 -14.30 12.54 -35.98
N LYS A 47 -14.31 12.29 -34.68
CA LYS A 47 -13.13 11.96 -33.90
C LYS A 47 -13.15 10.46 -33.64
N THR A 48 -12.14 9.71 -34.09
CA THR A 48 -12.05 8.28 -33.80
C THR A 48 -11.22 8.04 -32.53
N CYS A 49 -11.64 7.06 -31.74
CA CYS A 49 -10.99 6.67 -30.50
C CYS A 49 -10.69 5.17 -30.55
N PRO A 50 -9.44 4.73 -30.29
CA PRO A 50 -9.14 3.31 -30.17
C PRO A 50 -9.97 2.66 -29.06
N GLN A 51 -10.50 1.48 -29.31
CA GLN A 51 -11.34 0.75 -28.35
C GLN A 51 -10.54 0.26 -27.12
N ASP A 52 -9.23 0.06 -27.27
CA ASP A 52 -8.36 -0.44 -26.20
C ASP A 52 -7.80 0.69 -25.31
N SER A 53 -8.17 1.94 -25.58
CA SER A 53 -7.70 3.12 -24.83
C SER A 53 -8.83 3.74 -24.01
N PRO A 54 -8.54 4.42 -22.89
CA PRO A 54 -9.57 5.17 -22.18
C PRO A 54 -10.04 6.38 -22.99
N LEU A 55 -11.18 6.95 -22.60
CA LEU A 55 -11.63 8.23 -23.13
C LEU A 55 -10.76 9.35 -22.54
N HIS A 56 -9.83 9.86 -23.34
CA HIS A 56 -8.91 10.93 -22.91
C HIS A 56 -9.52 12.36 -22.96
N ASP A 57 -10.80 12.49 -23.24
CA ASP A 57 -11.49 13.78 -23.41
C ASP A 57 -12.30 14.10 -22.15
N TYR A 58 -11.67 14.79 -21.20
CA TYR A 58 -12.26 15.05 -19.88
C TYR A 58 -13.54 15.91 -19.92
N PRO A 59 -13.65 16.99 -20.74
CA PRO A 59 -14.91 17.70 -20.92
C PRO A 59 -16.03 16.80 -21.45
N LEU A 60 -15.75 15.98 -22.46
CA LEU A 60 -16.74 15.05 -23.00
C LEU A 60 -17.13 13.97 -22.01
N GLU A 61 -16.17 13.40 -21.28
CA GLU A 61 -16.44 12.42 -20.23
C GLU A 61 -17.41 13.00 -19.18
N ARG A 62 -17.15 14.23 -18.72
CA ARG A 62 -18.02 14.93 -17.78
C ARG A 62 -19.43 15.12 -18.36
N TYR A 63 -19.53 15.58 -19.60
CA TYR A 63 -20.80 15.76 -20.29
C TYR A 63 -21.59 14.43 -20.37
N LEU A 64 -20.95 13.36 -20.85
CA LEU A 64 -21.59 12.05 -21.01
C LEU A 64 -22.12 11.52 -19.67
N ARG A 65 -21.33 11.65 -18.60
CA ARG A 65 -21.77 11.22 -17.25
C ARG A 65 -22.96 12.01 -16.72
N GLN A 66 -23.05 13.30 -17.04
CA GLN A 66 -24.11 14.18 -16.52
C GLN A 66 -25.39 14.12 -17.35
N HIS A 67 -25.26 14.04 -18.67
CA HIS A 67 -26.37 14.23 -19.60
C HIS A 67 -26.74 12.96 -20.37
N GLU A 68 -25.81 12.02 -20.53
CA GLU A 68 -26.00 10.79 -21.33
C GLU A 68 -25.61 9.50 -20.57
N PRO A 69 -26.10 9.27 -19.33
CA PRO A 69 -25.67 8.13 -18.51
C PRO A 69 -25.99 6.77 -19.16
N ALA A 70 -27.05 6.69 -19.97
CA ALA A 70 -27.39 5.48 -20.72
C ALA A 70 -26.31 5.11 -21.75
N LEU A 71 -25.70 6.12 -22.41
CA LEU A 71 -24.58 5.88 -23.32
C LEU A 71 -23.32 5.46 -22.56
N VAL A 72 -23.10 6.03 -21.37
CA VAL A 72 -22.01 5.62 -20.48
C VAL A 72 -22.14 4.14 -20.12
N GLU A 73 -23.31 3.72 -19.65
CA GLU A 73 -23.58 2.32 -19.30
C GLU A 73 -23.48 1.39 -20.51
N GLN A 74 -23.90 1.83 -21.68
CA GLN A 74 -23.86 1.01 -22.89
C GLN A 74 -22.43 0.80 -23.41
N TYR A 75 -21.64 1.87 -23.52
CA TYR A 75 -20.37 1.86 -24.25
C TYR A 75 -19.13 1.84 -23.36
N PHE A 76 -19.26 2.12 -22.06
CA PHE A 76 -18.10 2.30 -21.18
C PHE A 76 -18.14 1.42 -19.94
N LEU A 77 -16.96 0.98 -19.52
CA LEU A 77 -16.66 0.51 -18.18
C LEU A 77 -16.21 1.72 -17.35
N THR A 78 -16.92 1.98 -16.25
CA THR A 78 -16.58 3.07 -15.33
C THR A 78 -15.48 2.62 -14.38
N LEU A 79 -14.34 3.30 -14.43
CA LEU A 79 -13.17 3.04 -13.60
C LEU A 79 -12.98 4.19 -12.61
N ASP A 80 -13.85 4.21 -11.60
CA ASP A 80 -13.84 5.22 -10.55
C ASP A 80 -13.33 4.57 -9.25
N MET A 81 -12.21 5.09 -8.75
CA MET A 81 -11.56 4.71 -7.49
C MET A 81 -11.86 5.75 -6.41
N ALA A 82 -12.02 5.27 -5.18
CA ALA A 82 -12.10 6.13 -3.99
C ALA A 82 -10.71 6.58 -3.49
N GLU A 83 -10.70 7.45 -2.48
CA GLU A 83 -9.50 8.05 -1.88
C GLU A 83 -8.53 7.01 -1.28
N ASN A 84 -9.08 5.94 -0.70
CA ASN A 84 -8.30 4.82 -0.13
C ASN A 84 -8.43 3.54 -0.96
N GLU A 85 -8.86 3.63 -2.20
CA GLU A 85 -9.07 2.45 -3.05
C GLU A 85 -8.13 2.48 -4.25
N VAL A 86 -7.49 1.34 -4.53
CA VAL A 86 -6.76 1.12 -5.78
C VAL A 86 -7.46 0.06 -6.61
N GLY A 87 -7.27 0.14 -7.91
CA GLY A 87 -7.93 -0.75 -8.85
C GLY A 87 -6.96 -1.63 -9.62
N LEU A 88 -7.31 -2.89 -9.81
CA LEU A 88 -6.64 -3.81 -10.70
C LEU A 88 -7.54 -4.05 -11.90
N ARG A 89 -7.14 -3.56 -13.07
CA ARG A 89 -7.87 -3.79 -14.32
C ARG A 89 -7.30 -5.01 -15.03
N PHE A 90 -8.20 -5.94 -15.31
CA PHE A 90 -7.90 -7.15 -16.06
C PHE A 90 -8.58 -7.11 -17.42
N GLU A 91 -7.93 -7.75 -18.38
CA GLU A 91 -8.44 -8.00 -19.73
C GLU A 91 -8.22 -9.48 -20.04
N ASP A 92 -9.30 -10.21 -20.30
CA ASP A 92 -9.31 -11.67 -20.46
C ASP A 92 -8.54 -12.42 -19.34
N GLY A 93 -8.67 -11.93 -18.10
CA GLY A 93 -8.04 -12.47 -16.91
C GLY A 93 -6.56 -12.10 -16.73
N GLN A 94 -5.97 -11.34 -17.65
CA GLN A 94 -4.60 -10.82 -17.52
C GLN A 94 -4.62 -9.43 -16.89
N LEU A 95 -3.80 -9.22 -15.87
CA LEU A 95 -3.60 -7.89 -15.27
C LEU A 95 -2.94 -6.98 -16.30
N LYS A 96 -3.63 -5.90 -16.68
CA LYS A 96 -3.12 -4.92 -17.64
C LYS A 96 -2.71 -3.63 -16.99
N GLU A 97 -3.32 -3.27 -15.87
CA GLU A 97 -3.16 -1.94 -15.32
C GLU A 97 -3.51 -1.83 -13.84
N LEU A 98 -2.75 -0.98 -13.15
CA LEU A 98 -2.98 -0.55 -11.78
C LEU A 98 -3.53 0.87 -11.78
N LEU A 99 -4.69 1.05 -11.17
CA LEU A 99 -5.37 2.34 -11.00
C LEU A 99 -4.98 2.95 -9.66
N ALA A 100 -4.58 4.22 -9.71
CA ALA A 100 -4.32 5.00 -8.50
C ALA A 100 -5.61 5.35 -7.76
N THR A 101 -5.47 5.74 -6.50
CA THR A 101 -6.55 6.34 -5.71
C THR A 101 -7.09 7.59 -6.37
N ASP A 102 -8.37 7.91 -6.12
CA ASP A 102 -9.09 9.05 -6.70
C ASP A 102 -9.08 9.15 -8.23
N SER A 103 -8.64 8.10 -8.92
CA SER A 103 -8.68 8.05 -10.37
C SER A 103 -10.12 7.86 -10.85
N ARG A 104 -10.52 8.67 -11.84
CA ARG A 104 -11.83 8.59 -12.49
C ARG A 104 -11.66 8.67 -13.98
N ARG A 105 -12.20 7.69 -14.69
CA ARG A 105 -12.16 7.66 -16.15
C ARG A 105 -13.16 6.68 -16.73
N LEU A 106 -13.55 6.91 -17.97
CA LEU A 106 -14.31 5.96 -18.76
C LEU A 106 -13.40 5.15 -19.69
N GLN A 107 -13.52 3.83 -19.61
CA GLN A 107 -12.84 2.89 -20.51
C GLN A 107 -13.84 2.33 -21.51
N TRP A 108 -13.52 2.34 -22.80
CA TRP A 108 -14.42 1.73 -23.80
C TRP A 108 -14.63 0.24 -23.53
N LYS A 109 -15.87 -0.22 -23.66
CA LYS A 109 -16.18 -1.65 -23.66
C LYS A 109 -15.64 -2.27 -24.94
N GLY A 110 -14.67 -3.16 -24.73
CA GLY A 110 -13.97 -3.89 -25.78
C GLY A 110 -14.76 -5.08 -26.33
N GLN A 111 -14.19 -5.73 -27.33
CA GLN A 111 -14.53 -7.13 -27.64
C GLN A 111 -14.01 -8.10 -26.56
N THR A 112 -12.94 -7.70 -25.86
CA THR A 112 -12.32 -8.46 -24.76
C THR A 112 -13.07 -8.23 -23.45
N ARG A 113 -13.09 -9.26 -22.60
CA ARG A 113 -13.76 -9.18 -21.30
C ARG A 113 -12.88 -8.40 -20.35
N GLN A 114 -13.36 -7.24 -19.94
CA GLN A 114 -12.69 -6.42 -18.95
C GLN A 114 -13.31 -6.64 -17.57
N SER A 115 -12.47 -6.67 -16.52
CA SER A 115 -12.91 -6.71 -15.13
C SER A 115 -12.06 -5.82 -14.26
N LEU A 116 -12.63 -5.37 -13.16
CA LEU A 116 -12.00 -4.49 -12.19
C LEU A 116 -12.11 -5.10 -10.80
N THR A 117 -10.97 -5.31 -10.16
CA THR A 117 -10.89 -5.66 -8.74
C THR A 117 -10.46 -4.42 -7.97
N ARG A 118 -11.08 -4.18 -6.81
CA ARG A 118 -10.79 -3.04 -5.95
C ARG A 118 -10.11 -3.52 -4.67
N ILE A 119 -9.12 -2.77 -4.22
CA ILE A 119 -8.36 -3.04 -3.00
C ILE A 119 -8.44 -1.80 -2.12
N ASP A 120 -8.92 -2.01 -0.90
CA ASP A 120 -8.97 -0.99 0.15
C ASP A 120 -7.61 -0.90 0.85
N LEU A 121 -6.95 0.24 0.73
CA LEU A 121 -5.65 0.53 1.33
C LEU A 121 -5.74 0.75 2.85
N ALA A 122 -6.92 0.96 3.41
CA ALA A 122 -7.11 1.06 4.87
C ALA A 122 -6.80 -0.26 5.59
N GLN A 123 -6.86 -1.39 4.88
CA GLN A 123 -6.58 -2.72 5.42
C GLN A 123 -5.08 -3.06 5.39
N GLY A 124 -4.27 -2.23 4.73
CA GLY A 124 -2.84 -2.44 4.59
C GLY A 124 -2.35 -2.06 3.21
N ARG A 125 -1.10 -1.61 3.16
CA ARG A 125 -0.44 -1.16 1.92
C ARG A 125 0.47 -2.22 1.30
N ARG A 126 0.66 -3.37 1.96
CA ARG A 126 1.53 -4.44 1.47
C ARG A 126 0.83 -5.21 0.35
N LEU A 127 1.56 -5.46 -0.73
CA LEU A 127 1.08 -6.33 -1.80
C LEU A 127 1.12 -7.79 -1.32
N ASP A 128 0.07 -8.53 -1.64
CA ASP A 128 0.09 -9.97 -1.44
C ASP A 128 1.10 -10.65 -2.40
N ALA A 129 1.47 -11.89 -2.08
CA ALA A 129 2.47 -12.63 -2.83
C ALA A 129 2.02 -12.95 -4.27
N GLU A 130 0.72 -13.12 -4.52
CA GLU A 130 0.19 -13.44 -5.84
C GLU A 130 0.29 -12.24 -6.78
N LEU A 131 -0.10 -11.06 -6.29
CA LEU A 131 0.01 -9.80 -7.00
C LEU A 131 1.48 -9.45 -7.23
N LEU A 132 2.34 -9.61 -6.22
CA LEU A 132 3.78 -9.39 -6.37
C LEU A 132 4.38 -10.23 -7.51
N ALA A 133 4.02 -11.52 -7.58
CA ALA A 133 4.45 -12.40 -8.67
C ALA A 133 3.92 -11.98 -10.04
N ARG A 134 2.69 -11.44 -10.11
CA ARG A 134 2.09 -10.91 -11.35
C ARG A 134 2.79 -9.64 -11.82
N LEU A 135 3.18 -8.75 -10.91
CA LEU A 135 3.81 -7.46 -11.22
C LEU A 135 5.26 -7.57 -11.68
N ASN A 136 5.92 -8.69 -11.42
CA ASN A 136 7.26 -8.98 -11.98
C ASN A 136 7.26 -9.18 -13.51
N LYS A 137 6.09 -9.23 -14.15
CA LYS A 137 5.96 -9.34 -15.61
C LYS A 137 5.89 -7.95 -16.26
N PRO A 138 6.57 -7.73 -17.40
CA PRO A 138 6.50 -6.45 -18.10
C PRO A 138 5.12 -6.24 -18.76
N GLY A 139 4.81 -4.98 -19.08
CA GLY A 139 3.62 -4.61 -19.85
C GLY A 139 2.37 -4.29 -19.02
N ILE A 140 2.54 -4.08 -17.71
CA ILE A 140 1.48 -3.60 -16.83
C ILE A 140 1.60 -2.07 -16.73
N ALA A 141 0.52 -1.35 -17.02
CA ALA A 141 0.45 0.11 -16.85
C ALA A 141 0.24 0.48 -15.37
N GLY A 142 0.69 1.68 -14.97
CA GLY A 142 0.52 2.15 -13.59
C GLY A 142 1.50 1.56 -12.58
N MET A 143 2.64 1.03 -13.03
CA MET A 143 3.69 0.51 -12.13
C MET A 143 4.25 1.58 -11.18
N ASP A 144 4.11 2.86 -11.51
CA ASP A 144 4.50 3.96 -10.61
C ASP A 144 3.65 4.02 -9.32
N ASN A 145 2.49 3.36 -9.31
CA ASN A 145 1.61 3.25 -8.15
C ASN A 145 2.10 2.25 -7.09
N VAL A 146 3.16 1.49 -7.39
CA VAL A 146 3.73 0.48 -6.49
C VAL A 146 5.22 0.70 -6.26
N LEU A 147 5.70 0.28 -5.10
CA LEU A 147 7.11 0.12 -4.78
C LEU A 147 7.39 -1.39 -4.72
N LEU A 148 8.17 -1.88 -5.68
CA LEU A 148 8.73 -3.22 -5.62
C LEU A 148 10.16 -3.12 -5.11
N VAL A 149 10.49 -3.87 -4.06
CA VAL A 149 11.81 -3.85 -3.45
C VAL A 149 12.31 -5.27 -3.26
N THR A 150 13.61 -5.46 -3.50
CA THR A 150 14.31 -6.69 -3.11
C THR A 150 15.29 -6.34 -2.01
N VAL A 151 15.06 -6.90 -0.82
CA VAL A 151 16.01 -6.84 0.29
C VAL A 151 17.00 -7.99 0.10
N PRO A 152 18.30 -7.72 -0.09
CA PRO A 152 19.31 -8.75 -0.27
C PRO A 152 19.44 -9.65 0.98
N THR A 153 19.99 -10.84 0.79
CA THR A 153 20.41 -11.69 1.91
C THR A 153 21.42 -10.94 2.79
N PHE A 154 21.33 -11.14 4.11
CA PHE A 154 22.14 -10.42 5.08
C PHE A 154 21.95 -8.90 5.01
N SER A 155 20.72 -8.47 4.72
CA SER A 155 20.31 -7.08 4.81
C SER A 155 18.92 -7.02 5.41
N VAL A 156 18.60 -5.86 5.98
CA VAL A 156 17.26 -5.54 6.46
C VAL A 156 16.77 -4.30 5.72
N GLY A 157 15.55 -4.34 5.20
CA GLY A 157 14.87 -3.18 4.64
C GLY A 157 14.14 -2.43 5.75
N VAL A 158 14.38 -1.13 5.89
CA VAL A 158 13.65 -0.26 6.81
C VAL A 158 12.50 0.39 6.03
N LEU A 159 11.27 -0.09 6.26
CA LEU A 159 10.08 0.49 5.63
C LEU A 159 9.71 1.79 6.35
N ARG A 160 9.67 2.88 5.58
CA ARG A 160 9.16 4.17 6.01
C ARG A 160 7.92 4.54 5.21
N ILE A 161 6.89 4.99 5.91
CA ILE A 161 5.67 5.57 5.32
C ILE A 161 5.54 6.98 5.89
N ASP A 162 5.51 7.97 5.00
CA ASP A 162 5.44 9.39 5.35
C ASP A 162 6.54 9.83 6.35
N GLY A 163 7.73 9.23 6.18
CA GLY A 163 8.92 9.48 7.00
C GLY A 163 8.98 8.71 8.32
N VAL A 164 7.88 8.07 8.73
CA VAL A 164 7.80 7.25 9.95
C VAL A 164 8.21 5.83 9.63
N VAL A 165 9.02 5.21 10.48
CA VAL A 165 9.38 3.79 10.35
C VAL A 165 8.20 2.94 10.79
N VAL A 166 7.72 2.06 9.90
CA VAL A 166 6.51 1.25 10.11
C VAL A 166 6.83 -0.24 10.22
N ASP A 167 7.84 -0.73 9.50
CA ASP A 167 8.15 -2.17 9.47
C ASP A 167 9.63 -2.41 9.15
N LEU A 168 10.16 -3.57 9.55
CA LEU A 168 11.43 -4.07 9.07
C LEU A 168 11.21 -5.29 8.18
N LEU A 169 11.83 -5.24 7.00
CA LEU A 169 11.70 -6.25 5.97
C LEU A 169 12.92 -7.15 5.99
N LEU A 170 12.69 -8.44 6.20
CA LEU A 170 13.70 -9.48 6.04
C LEU A 170 14.17 -9.57 4.58
N ALA A 171 15.23 -10.33 4.35
CA ALA A 171 15.68 -10.63 3.00
C ALA A 171 14.56 -11.28 2.16
N GLY A 172 14.34 -10.78 0.94
CA GLY A 172 13.26 -11.23 0.07
C GLY A 172 12.71 -10.15 -0.85
N GLN A 173 11.69 -10.52 -1.63
CA GLN A 173 10.93 -9.56 -2.42
C GLN A 173 9.74 -9.04 -1.62
N HIS A 174 9.55 -7.73 -1.67
CA HIS A 174 8.43 -7.04 -1.02
C HIS A 174 7.80 -6.08 -2.02
N GLY A 175 6.51 -5.85 -1.85
CA GLY A 175 5.75 -4.90 -2.65
C GLY A 175 4.86 -4.05 -1.77
N PHE A 176 4.73 -2.77 -2.10
CA PHE A 176 3.84 -1.84 -1.40
C PHE A 176 3.11 -0.91 -2.35
N TRP A 177 1.87 -0.57 -2.04
CA TRP A 177 1.13 0.51 -2.69
C TRP A 177 1.69 1.87 -2.28
N ARG A 178 1.98 2.72 -3.27
CA ARG A 178 2.47 4.10 -3.07
C ARG A 178 1.38 5.16 -3.16
N CYS A 179 0.15 4.78 -3.53
CA CYS A 179 -0.94 5.73 -3.71
C CYS A 179 -1.27 6.43 -2.40
N GLY A 180 -1.23 7.76 -2.40
CA GLY A 180 -1.60 8.58 -1.25
C GLY A 180 -0.65 8.53 -0.04
N ALA A 181 0.56 7.97 -0.18
CA ALA A 181 1.58 8.00 0.88
C ALA A 181 3.01 7.91 0.32
N GLN A 182 3.97 8.53 0.99
CA GLN A 182 5.38 8.39 0.66
C GLN A 182 5.94 7.09 1.24
N VAL A 183 5.94 6.02 0.45
CA VAL A 183 6.53 4.73 0.83
C VAL A 183 7.97 4.64 0.34
N VAL A 184 8.90 4.42 1.27
CA VAL A 184 10.34 4.29 1.04
C VAL A 184 10.85 3.06 1.78
N VAL A 185 11.81 2.34 1.19
CA VAL A 185 12.54 1.28 1.89
C VAL A 185 14.03 1.55 1.76
N ASP A 186 14.70 1.71 2.91
CA ASP A 186 16.16 1.84 2.98
C ASP A 186 16.78 0.49 3.34
N THR A 187 17.71 -0.02 2.54
CA THR A 187 18.36 -1.31 2.81
C THR A 187 19.65 -1.11 3.61
N VAL A 188 19.77 -1.83 4.73
CA VAL A 188 20.95 -1.84 5.60
C VAL A 188 21.63 -3.21 5.50
N ASP A 189 22.90 -3.24 5.05
CA ASP A 189 23.71 -4.48 5.02
C ASP A 189 24.13 -4.85 6.44
N THR A 190 23.73 -6.04 6.89
CA THR A 190 23.98 -6.50 8.26
C THR A 190 25.36 -7.12 8.46
N ARG A 191 26.12 -7.37 7.38
CA ARG A 191 27.47 -7.94 7.47
C ARG A 191 28.53 -6.89 7.69
N ARG A 192 28.22 -5.61 7.44
CA ARG A 192 29.16 -4.53 7.72
C ARG A 192 29.22 -4.35 9.23
N PRO A 193 30.34 -4.70 9.89
CA PRO A 193 30.52 -4.35 11.28
C PRO A 193 30.62 -2.83 11.30
N VAL A 194 29.62 -2.15 11.85
CA VAL A 194 29.85 -0.78 12.27
C VAL A 194 30.62 -0.95 13.59
N SER A 195 31.95 -0.87 13.53
CA SER A 195 32.80 -0.98 14.72
C SER A 195 32.90 0.35 15.46
N ASP A 196 33.58 0.24 16.60
CA ASP A 196 34.18 1.28 17.42
C ASP A 196 33.31 1.82 18.52
N VAL A 197 33.08 0.97 19.53
CA VAL A 197 33.60 1.20 20.89
C VAL A 197 33.90 -0.16 21.52
N ASN A 198 35.02 -0.29 22.24
CA ASN A 198 35.29 -1.43 23.13
C ASN A 198 34.34 -1.34 24.34
N VAL A 199 33.04 -1.60 24.13
CA VAL A 199 31.98 -1.49 25.15
C VAL A 199 32.39 -2.25 26.41
N ARG A 200 33.04 -3.41 26.24
CA ARG A 200 33.59 -4.22 27.32
C ARG A 200 34.60 -3.46 28.18
N GLU A 201 35.49 -2.67 27.57
CA GLU A 201 36.48 -1.87 28.28
C GLU A 201 35.86 -0.67 29.01
N LEU A 202 34.88 0.01 28.41
CA LEU A 202 34.17 1.09 29.10
C LEU A 202 33.38 0.58 30.31
N LEU A 203 32.72 -0.57 30.17
CA LEU A 203 32.03 -1.22 31.30
C LEU A 203 33.02 -1.66 32.38
N ALA A 204 34.16 -2.23 32.02
CA ALA A 204 35.21 -2.59 32.98
C ALA A 204 35.78 -1.39 33.76
N ARG A 205 35.69 -0.19 33.19
CA ARG A 205 36.10 1.08 33.83
C ARG A 205 34.98 1.74 34.65
N GLY A 206 33.83 1.09 34.83
CA GLY A 206 32.72 1.59 35.64
C GLY A 206 31.94 2.74 34.98
N MET A 207 31.92 2.80 33.65
CA MET A 207 31.19 3.85 32.92
C MET A 207 29.71 3.50 32.65
N ASP A 208 29.20 2.40 33.18
CA ASP A 208 27.84 1.89 32.97
C ASP A 208 26.75 2.90 33.36
N GLN A 209 27.00 3.70 34.40
CA GLN A 209 26.08 4.75 34.84
C GLN A 209 25.88 5.85 33.78
N HIS A 210 26.87 6.08 32.90
CA HIS A 210 26.85 7.12 31.86
C HIS A 210 26.44 6.61 30.47
N LEU A 211 26.29 5.29 30.32
CA LEU A 211 26.07 4.65 29.03
C LEU A 211 24.70 3.96 28.94
N VAL A 212 24.14 3.96 27.74
CA VAL A 212 23.04 3.08 27.32
C VAL A 212 23.64 2.06 26.37
N CYS A 213 23.56 0.77 26.71
CA CYS A 213 24.18 -0.30 25.92
C CYS A 213 23.13 -1.14 25.19
N MET A 214 23.47 -1.58 23.99
CA MET A 214 22.75 -2.62 23.26
C MET A 214 23.71 -3.78 22.97
N ASP A 215 23.28 -4.99 23.32
CA ASP A 215 23.98 -6.23 23.03
C ASP A 215 22.96 -7.14 22.36
N LEU A 216 23.22 -7.49 21.11
CA LEU A 216 22.32 -8.24 20.24
C LEU A 216 22.90 -9.62 20.00
N SER A 217 22.05 -10.64 20.02
CA SER A 217 22.41 -11.99 19.56
C SER A 217 22.42 -12.08 18.03
N GLU A 218 22.81 -13.24 17.50
CA GLU A 218 22.85 -13.54 16.06
C GLU A 218 21.46 -13.49 15.37
N HIS A 219 20.37 -13.48 16.14
CA HIS A 219 18.99 -13.42 15.65
C HIS A 219 18.29 -12.11 16.01
N GLU A 220 18.98 -11.10 16.55
CA GLU A 220 18.35 -9.83 16.95
C GLU A 220 18.89 -8.66 16.12
N VAL A 221 18.02 -7.74 15.71
CA VAL A 221 18.40 -6.43 15.16
C VAL A 221 18.07 -5.34 16.16
N GLY A 222 18.99 -4.39 16.31
CA GLY A 222 18.82 -3.26 17.19
C GLY A 222 18.32 -2.05 16.45
N LEU A 223 17.38 -1.33 17.05
CA LEU A 223 16.93 -0.04 16.58
C LEU A 223 17.24 1.00 17.65
N ARG A 224 17.94 2.06 17.24
CA ARG A 224 18.18 3.20 18.12
C ARG A 224 17.46 4.43 17.59
N PHE A 225 16.64 4.98 18.45
CA PHE A 225 15.92 6.21 18.24
C PHE A 225 16.51 7.33 19.10
N GLU A 226 16.60 8.52 18.53
CA GLU A 226 16.84 9.77 19.25
C GLU A 226 15.61 10.66 19.07
N ASP A 227 15.01 11.10 20.17
CA ASP A 227 13.80 11.94 20.17
C ASP A 227 12.67 11.40 19.26
N GLY A 228 12.47 10.08 19.27
CA GLY A 228 11.44 9.39 18.49
C GLY A 228 11.80 9.17 17.01
N LYS A 229 12.99 9.53 16.56
CA LYS A 229 13.47 9.33 15.18
C LYS A 229 14.49 8.20 15.13
N LEU A 230 14.28 7.22 14.24
CA LEU A 230 15.26 6.14 14.01
C LEU A 230 16.54 6.72 13.40
N VAL A 231 17.63 6.69 14.16
CA VAL A 231 18.94 7.22 13.76
C VAL A 231 19.96 6.13 13.42
N GLU A 232 19.75 4.91 13.90
CA GLU A 232 20.68 3.80 13.65
C GLU A 232 19.97 2.44 13.72
N VAL A 233 20.33 1.55 12.79
CA VAL A 233 19.95 0.13 12.79
C VAL A 233 21.21 -0.70 13.01
N LEU A 234 21.22 -1.49 14.07
CA LEU A 234 22.33 -2.34 14.47
C LEU A 234 22.11 -3.76 13.98
N PRO A 235 23.08 -4.36 13.27
CA PRO A 235 22.95 -5.72 12.79
C PRO A 235 23.02 -6.75 13.93
N PRO A 236 22.65 -8.02 13.67
CA PRO A 236 22.85 -9.09 14.63
C PRO A 236 24.29 -9.24 15.08
N ASP A 237 24.46 -9.79 16.29
CA ASP A 237 25.75 -9.92 16.98
C ASP A 237 26.47 -8.57 17.20
N SER A 238 25.73 -7.45 17.18
CA SER A 238 26.29 -6.13 17.49
C SER A 238 26.27 -5.81 18.97
N ARG A 239 27.36 -5.19 19.41
CA ARG A 239 27.47 -4.56 20.72
C ARG A 239 27.79 -3.08 20.59
N ARG A 240 26.92 -2.22 21.13
CA ARG A 240 27.06 -0.76 21.10
C ARG A 240 26.77 -0.12 22.46
N ALA A 241 27.39 1.04 22.68
CA ALA A 241 27.14 1.88 23.84
C ALA A 241 27.00 3.34 23.40
N TYR A 242 26.08 4.06 24.03
CA TYR A 242 25.71 5.44 23.73
C TYR A 242 25.74 6.29 24.99
N TRP A 243 26.22 7.53 24.90
CA TRP A 243 26.26 8.44 26.04
C TRP A 243 24.87 8.97 26.39
N LYS A 244 24.46 8.86 27.66
CA LYS A 244 23.13 9.29 28.15
C LYS A 244 22.91 10.80 28.09
N ASP A 245 23.99 11.58 28.14
CA ASP A 245 23.96 13.04 28.27
C ASP A 245 23.88 13.78 26.93
N GLN A 246 24.20 13.11 25.81
CA GLN A 246 24.19 13.72 24.49
C GLN A 246 22.81 13.74 23.84
N ALA A 247 21.97 12.73 24.10
CA ALA A 247 20.62 12.63 23.55
C ALA A 247 19.77 11.66 24.38
N ARG A 248 18.44 11.76 24.26
CA ARG A 248 17.52 10.76 24.80
C ARG A 248 17.49 9.56 23.85
N HIS A 249 18.20 8.50 24.22
CA HIS A 249 18.23 7.24 23.47
C HIS A 249 17.05 6.35 23.85
N GLU A 250 16.33 5.87 22.85
CA GLU A 250 15.41 4.75 22.97
C GLU A 250 15.93 3.58 22.14
N LEU A 251 15.98 2.41 22.77
CA LEU A 251 16.62 1.21 22.26
C LEU A 251 15.58 0.10 22.16
N GLN A 252 15.33 -0.39 20.95
CA GLN A 252 14.43 -1.51 20.70
C GLN A 252 15.20 -2.68 20.07
N ARG A 253 14.80 -3.90 20.43
CA ARG A 253 15.37 -5.13 19.87
C ARG A 253 14.28 -5.85 19.10
N LEU A 254 14.59 -6.25 17.88
CA LEU A 254 13.69 -7.02 17.03
C LEU A 254 14.25 -8.42 16.84
N ASP A 255 13.46 -9.43 17.16
CA ASP A 255 13.81 -10.83 16.91
C ASP A 255 13.52 -11.16 15.43
N LEU A 256 14.55 -11.58 14.70
CA LEU A 256 14.48 -11.95 13.29
C LEU A 256 13.92 -13.36 13.06
N THR A 257 13.74 -14.15 14.11
CA THR A 257 13.30 -15.56 14.02
C THR A 257 11.85 -15.65 13.49
N HIS A 258 11.04 -14.62 13.74
CA HIS A 258 9.67 -14.51 13.26
C HIS A 258 9.49 -13.12 12.67
N GLY A 259 9.05 -12.98 11.41
CA GLY A 259 8.84 -11.66 10.80
C GLY A 259 7.89 -10.81 11.66
N GLN A 260 8.36 -9.66 12.13
CA GLN A 260 7.64 -8.79 13.06
C GLN A 260 7.44 -7.40 12.44
N CYS A 261 6.20 -6.88 12.56
CA CYS A 261 5.86 -5.49 12.29
C CYS A 261 6.28 -4.63 13.49
N LEU A 262 6.76 -3.41 13.25
CA LEU A 262 6.94 -2.43 14.33
C LEU A 262 5.58 -1.78 14.61
N ASP A 263 5.18 -1.74 15.87
CA ASP A 263 3.98 -1.00 16.27
C ASP A 263 4.26 0.49 16.13
N ALA A 264 3.79 1.08 15.03
CA ALA A 264 3.79 2.52 14.83
C ALA A 264 2.57 3.13 15.52
N ASP A 265 2.49 3.07 16.86
CA ASP A 265 1.73 4.06 17.65
C ASP A 265 1.99 3.97 19.15
N GLY A 266 2.40 5.09 19.73
CA GLY A 266 2.13 5.39 21.13
C GLY A 266 0.68 5.83 21.26
N GLY A 267 -0.23 4.88 21.52
CA GLY A 267 -1.66 5.15 21.63
C GLY A 267 -2.41 4.01 22.28
N ASP A 268 -3.06 4.31 23.40
CA ASP A 268 -3.78 3.42 24.33
C ASP A 268 -4.59 2.31 23.65
N GLY A 269 -4.14 1.07 23.85
CA GLY A 269 -4.77 -0.12 23.30
C GLY A 269 -6.05 -0.50 24.05
N ARG A 270 -7.18 -0.55 23.34
CA ARG A 270 -8.32 -1.43 23.69
C ARG A 270 -9.01 -1.94 22.43
N HIS A 271 -8.69 -3.17 22.05
CA HIS A 271 -9.59 -4.02 21.26
C HIS A 271 -10.10 -5.16 22.15
N PRO A 272 -11.42 -5.45 22.19
CA PRO A 272 -11.95 -6.61 22.90
C PRO A 272 -11.83 -7.87 22.05
N PRO A 273 -11.71 -9.09 22.64
CA PRO A 273 -11.69 -10.31 21.85
C PRO A 273 -13.06 -10.65 21.28
N ALA A 274 -13.06 -11.09 20.02
CA ALA A 274 -14.21 -11.57 19.29
C ALA A 274 -14.76 -12.87 19.91
N GLY A 275 -16.08 -12.87 20.17
CA GLY A 275 -16.81 -14.05 20.64
C GLY A 275 -17.01 -15.07 19.52
N THR A 276 -16.75 -16.33 19.84
CA THR A 276 -17.15 -17.48 19.04
C THR A 276 -18.65 -17.73 19.22
N GLY A 277 -19.40 -17.67 18.12
CA GLY A 277 -20.80 -18.10 18.04
C GLY A 277 -20.89 -19.57 17.64
N GLY A 278 -21.71 -20.35 18.35
CA GLY A 278 -21.99 -21.75 18.04
C GLY A 278 -22.96 -22.41 19.02
N GLU A 279 -24.25 -22.17 18.77
CA GLU A 279 -25.42 -23.03 19.03
C GLU A 279 -25.77 -23.60 20.44
N ARG A 280 -27.07 -23.49 20.74
CA ARG A 280 -27.87 -24.20 21.76
C ARG A 280 -29.17 -24.65 21.06
N PRO A 281 -29.87 -25.72 21.48
CA PRO A 281 -30.65 -25.67 22.74
C PRO A 281 -30.80 -26.99 23.52
N GLY A 282 -31.11 -26.86 24.83
CA GLY A 282 -31.47 -27.99 25.71
C GLY A 282 -31.68 -27.57 27.17
N ASP A 283 -32.94 -27.31 27.52
CA ASP A 283 -33.68 -27.33 28.79
C ASP A 283 -33.07 -27.21 30.21
N SER A 284 -33.82 -26.41 30.99
CA SER A 284 -34.32 -26.63 32.38
C SER A 284 -33.60 -26.05 33.64
N HIS A 285 -34.25 -25.00 34.15
CA HIS A 285 -34.58 -24.65 35.56
C HIS A 285 -33.57 -24.00 36.55
N PRO A 286 -34.08 -23.20 37.53
CA PRO A 286 -33.39 -22.03 38.08
C PRO A 286 -32.93 -22.21 39.54
N ARG A 287 -32.00 -21.35 40.01
CA ARG A 287 -31.88 -20.98 41.43
C ARG A 287 -31.13 -19.66 41.64
N GLN A 288 -31.63 -18.91 42.62
CA GLN A 288 -31.25 -17.56 43.08
C GLN A 288 -29.94 -17.53 43.89
N GLY A 289 -29.30 -16.34 43.97
CA GLY A 289 -28.34 -15.99 45.04
C GLY A 289 -27.38 -14.83 44.70
N GLN A 290 -27.60 -13.67 45.34
CA GLN A 290 -26.80 -12.41 45.39
C GLN A 290 -25.34 -12.60 45.93
N PRO A 291 -24.54 -11.52 46.18
CA PRO A 291 -24.15 -10.32 45.42
C PRO A 291 -22.59 -10.17 45.31
N ALA A 292 -22.12 -9.06 44.72
CA ALA A 292 -20.70 -8.66 44.51
C ALA A 292 -19.84 -8.57 45.80
N PRO A 293 -18.49 -8.47 45.69
CA PRO A 293 -17.88 -7.13 45.73
C PRO A 293 -16.57 -6.91 44.92
N GLU A 294 -16.31 -5.62 44.73
CA GLU A 294 -15.00 -4.92 44.81
C GLU A 294 -13.93 -5.06 43.72
N SER A 295 -13.80 -3.94 43.01
CA SER A 295 -12.61 -3.30 42.48
C SER A 295 -11.32 -3.50 43.29
N GLY A 296 -10.30 -4.01 42.60
CA GLY A 296 -8.90 -3.95 43.01
C GLY A 296 -8.00 -3.89 41.78
N GLY A 297 -7.71 -2.68 41.30
CA GLY A 297 -6.72 -2.46 40.26
C GLY A 297 -5.31 -2.65 40.82
N GLN A 298 -4.55 -3.58 40.25
CA GLN A 298 -3.15 -3.77 40.59
C GLN A 298 -2.32 -3.87 39.30
N LEU A 299 -1.63 -2.76 39.00
CA LEU A 299 -0.56 -2.66 38.02
C LEU A 299 0.57 -3.63 38.40
N ALA A 300 0.77 -4.69 37.61
CA ALA A 300 1.91 -5.59 37.75
C ALA A 300 3.01 -5.23 36.74
N LEU A 301 3.90 -4.35 37.21
CA LEU A 301 5.37 -4.41 37.14
C LEU A 301 6.03 -4.95 35.85
N TYR A 302 6.66 -4.02 35.12
CA TYR A 302 7.83 -4.23 34.28
C TYR A 302 8.89 -5.06 35.02
N ARG A 303 9.25 -6.24 34.51
CA ARG A 303 10.52 -6.89 34.87
C ARG A 303 11.65 -6.17 34.14
N ARG A 304 12.44 -5.39 34.88
CA ARG A 304 13.84 -5.11 34.49
C ARG A 304 14.56 -6.45 34.34
N ALA A 305 14.91 -6.81 33.11
CA ALA A 305 15.94 -7.83 32.90
C ALA A 305 17.25 -7.27 33.47
N ARG A 306 17.79 -7.93 34.51
CA ARG A 306 19.13 -7.65 35.03
C ARG A 306 20.16 -8.08 33.99
N CYS A 307 21.21 -7.28 33.82
CA CYS A 307 22.40 -7.66 33.05
C CYS A 307 23.05 -8.92 33.69
N PRO A 308 23.33 -9.98 32.92
CA PRO A 308 23.83 -11.25 33.45
C PRO A 308 25.32 -11.27 33.85
N TRP A 309 26.02 -10.13 33.87
CA TRP A 309 27.47 -10.07 34.16
C TRP A 309 27.86 -9.54 35.55
N ALA A 310 26.91 -9.41 36.47
CA ALA A 310 27.21 -8.94 37.84
C ALA A 310 27.64 -10.05 38.82
N ASP A 311 27.51 -11.34 38.48
CA ASP A 311 27.68 -12.45 39.45
C ASP A 311 28.91 -13.34 39.21
N GLU A 312 29.83 -12.98 38.30
CA GLU A 312 31.00 -13.82 37.97
C GLU A 312 32.34 -13.24 38.48
N GLN A 313 32.35 -12.63 39.67
CA GLN A 313 33.56 -12.35 40.47
C GLN A 313 33.34 -12.48 41.98
N ALA A 314 32.64 -13.52 42.42
CA ALA A 314 32.68 -13.98 43.81
C ALA A 314 32.62 -15.52 43.86
N GLY A 315 33.77 -16.15 43.64
CA GLY A 315 33.99 -17.59 43.72
C GLY A 315 35.44 -17.93 43.43
#